data_AF-A0A8S3IA79-F1
#
_entry.id   AF-A0A8S3IA79-F1
#
_cell.length_a   1.000
_cell.length_b   1.000
_cell.length_c   1.000
_cell.angle_alpha   90.00
_cell.angle_beta   90.00
_cell.angle_gamma   90.00
#
_symmetry.space_group_name_H-M   'P 1'
#
loop_
_entity.id
_entity.type
_entity.pdbx_description
1 polymer ?
#
loop_
_entity_poly.entity_id
_entity_poly.type
_entity_poly.pdbx_seq_one_letter_code
_entity_poly.pdbx_strand_id
1 'polypeptide(L)'
;MSVLWTYRQQCSHLIFRQLISKLIQPIIATNVHIGASRSPYSGTKDVHRATVPDEKVSWNIYWPDYKPTEYTAKKVLKNPPWADDSDTTKIKHYNELDGKIDRRSFMGKYDLDQQTNRPRNPKGRTGLSGRGLLGRWGPNHAGDPIVTRWSKDQQDNNKNKALEIIL
;
A
#
# COMPACT_ATOMS: atom_id res chain seq x y z
N MET A 1 -10.62 4.07 -12.24
CA MET A 1 -10.16 5.09 -11.25
C MET A 1 -9.31 4.46 -10.14
N SER A 2 -8.16 5.05 -9.81
CA SER A 2 -7.12 4.59 -8.85
C SER A 2 -6.09 5.75 -8.65
N VAL A 3 -5.11 5.82 -7.73
CA VAL A 3 -4.39 4.84 -6.87
C VAL A 3 -4.14 5.41 -5.45
N LEU A 4 -3.93 4.55 -4.45
CA LEU A 4 -3.02 4.84 -3.33
C LEU A 4 -2.31 3.55 -2.88
N TRP A 5 -0.99 3.47 -3.07
CA TRP A 5 -0.18 2.33 -2.61
C TRP A 5 1.23 2.74 -2.21
N THR A 6 1.51 2.64 -0.91
CA THR A 6 2.87 2.51 -0.35
C THR A 6 2.93 1.15 0.32
N TYR A 7 3.86 0.29 -0.10
CA TYR A 7 4.19 -0.88 0.68
C TYR A 7 5.14 -0.45 1.79
N ARG A 8 4.60 -0.32 3.01
CA ARG A 8 5.39 -0.24 4.22
C ARG A 8 5.30 -1.61 4.88
N GLN A 9 6.43 -2.29 5.04
CA GLN A 9 6.45 -3.51 5.86
C GLN A 9 6.22 -3.06 7.31
N GLN A 10 5.02 -3.28 7.84
CA GLN A 10 4.82 -3.17 9.28
C GLN A 10 5.46 -4.39 9.95
N CYS A 11 6.77 -4.33 10.14
CA CYS A 11 7.52 -5.20 11.03
C CYS A 11 7.14 -4.90 12.48
N SER A 12 5.91 -5.28 12.87
CA SER A 12 5.39 -5.14 14.21
C SER A 12 4.51 -6.35 14.53
N HIS A 13 5.02 -7.22 15.42
CA HIS A 13 4.31 -8.33 16.06
C HIS A 13 3.90 -9.50 15.14
N LEU A 14 4.90 -10.21 14.63
CA LEU A 14 4.74 -11.55 14.05
C LEU A 14 5.45 -12.63 14.89
N ILE A 15 5.23 -12.55 16.21
CA ILE A 15 5.50 -13.60 17.19
C ILE A 15 4.22 -13.74 18.03
N PHE A 16 3.91 -14.97 18.47
CA PHE A 16 2.78 -15.31 19.35
C PHE A 16 1.37 -15.44 18.73
N ARG A 17 1.22 -16.28 17.69
CA ARG A 17 -0.02 -17.04 17.43
C ARG A 17 0.25 -18.47 16.97
N GLN A 18 0.68 -19.31 17.91
CA GLN A 18 0.52 -20.75 17.83
C GLN A 18 -0.47 -21.15 18.94
N LEU A 19 -1.30 -22.18 18.70
CA LEU A 19 -2.41 -22.63 19.55
C LEU A 19 -3.63 -21.68 19.59
N ILE A 20 -4.56 -21.87 18.66
CA ILE A 20 -5.89 -22.46 18.91
C ILE A 20 -6.35 -23.03 17.56
N SER A 21 -6.65 -24.32 17.51
CA SER A 21 -7.15 -25.00 16.31
C SER A 21 -8.53 -25.59 16.56
N LYS A 22 -9.31 -25.77 15.49
CA LYS A 22 -10.63 -26.42 15.44
C LYS A 22 -11.78 -25.63 16.07
N LEU A 23 -12.34 -24.71 15.28
CA LEU A 23 -13.79 -24.44 15.07
C LEU A 23 -13.96 -23.06 14.42
N ILE A 24 -13.48 -22.92 13.18
CA ILE A 24 -13.69 -21.73 12.35
C ILE A 24 -14.10 -22.25 10.97
N GLN A 25 -15.33 -21.93 10.54
CA GLN A 25 -15.76 -22.14 9.15
C GLN A 25 -14.81 -21.39 8.21
N PRO A 26 -14.73 -21.70 6.89
CA PRO A 26 -13.89 -20.93 5.97
C PRO A 26 -14.45 -19.52 5.79
N ILE A 27 -14.18 -18.64 6.76
CA ILE A 27 -14.08 -17.21 6.54
C ILE A 27 -13.00 -17.09 5.48
N ILE A 28 -13.41 -16.88 4.24
CA ILE A 28 -12.51 -16.41 3.20
C ILE A 28 -11.96 -15.11 3.74
N ALA A 29 -10.72 -15.17 4.24
CA ALA A 29 -10.01 -14.01 4.75
C ALA A 29 -9.70 -13.12 3.54
N THR A 30 -10.70 -12.32 3.17
CA THR A 30 -10.53 -11.20 2.26
C THR A 30 -9.40 -10.37 2.85
N ASN A 31 -8.27 -10.31 2.14
CA ASN A 31 -7.08 -9.59 2.57
C ASN A 31 -7.32 -8.08 2.36
N VAL A 32 -8.32 -7.55 3.06
CA VAL A 32 -8.74 -6.15 2.99
C VAL A 32 -7.65 -5.29 3.61
N HIS A 33 -7.14 -4.36 2.82
CA HIS A 33 -6.12 -3.38 3.23
C HIS A 33 -6.72 -2.29 4.13
N ILE A 34 -7.20 -2.64 5.33
CA ILE A 34 -7.91 -1.73 6.26
C ILE A 34 -7.23 -0.37 6.36
N GLY A 35 -5.91 -0.31 6.56
CA GLY A 35 -5.15 0.95 6.65
C GLY A 35 -5.24 1.84 5.41
N ALA A 36 -5.32 1.24 4.21
CA ALA A 36 -5.47 1.96 2.95
C ALA A 36 -6.93 2.35 2.63
N SER A 37 -7.91 1.91 3.42
CA SER A 37 -9.32 2.34 3.31
C SER A 37 -9.76 3.31 4.42
N ARG A 38 -8.88 3.67 5.36
CA ARG A 38 -9.20 4.63 6.45
C ARG A 38 -9.41 6.06 5.94
N SER A 39 -10.40 6.73 6.52
CA SER A 39 -10.76 8.14 6.31
C SER A 39 -10.66 8.94 7.62
N PRO A 40 -10.41 10.27 7.58
CA PRO A 40 -10.03 11.04 6.40
C PRO A 40 -8.65 10.59 5.88
N TYR A 41 -8.31 10.98 4.66
CA TYR A 41 -7.01 10.65 4.09
C TYR A 41 -5.88 11.32 4.88
N SER A 42 -4.75 10.61 5.03
CA SER A 42 -3.64 11.06 5.88
C SER A 42 -3.15 12.46 5.53
N GLY A 43 -2.98 13.31 6.55
CA GLY A 43 -2.60 14.72 6.38
C GLY A 43 -3.70 15.65 5.88
N THR A 44 -4.97 15.21 5.85
CA THR A 44 -6.14 16.03 5.50
C THR A 44 -7.20 15.96 6.60
N LYS A 45 -8.14 16.91 6.62
CA LYS A 45 -9.30 16.89 7.55
C LYS A 45 -10.64 16.65 6.82
N ASP A 46 -10.62 16.86 5.52
CA ASP A 46 -11.76 17.11 4.63
C ASP A 46 -11.84 16.11 3.46
N VAL A 47 -10.76 15.37 3.17
CA VAL A 47 -10.74 14.37 2.11
C VAL A 47 -11.17 13.01 2.66
N HIS A 48 -12.47 12.73 2.55
CA HIS A 48 -13.04 11.42 2.88
C HIS A 48 -13.03 10.50 1.66
N ARG A 49 -12.68 9.23 1.87
CA ARG A 49 -12.77 8.17 0.85
C ARG A 49 -14.22 7.73 0.68
N ALA A 50 -14.60 7.32 -0.53
CA ALA A 50 -15.84 6.61 -0.75
C ALA A 50 -15.83 5.27 -0.01
N THR A 51 -16.96 4.88 0.59
CA THR A 51 -17.10 3.58 1.27
C THR A 51 -16.93 2.44 0.27
N VAL A 52 -16.08 1.47 0.60
CA VAL A 52 -15.88 0.23 -0.17
C VAL A 52 -16.27 -0.93 0.74
N PRO A 53 -17.41 -1.60 0.49
CA PRO A 53 -17.76 -2.85 1.15
C PRO A 53 -16.70 -3.93 0.89
N ASP A 54 -16.46 -4.81 1.86
CA ASP A 54 -15.39 -5.81 1.81
C ASP A 54 -15.54 -6.76 0.62
N GLU A 55 -16.77 -7.14 0.27
CA GLU A 55 -17.10 -7.97 -0.89
C GLU A 55 -16.86 -7.26 -2.23
N LYS A 56 -16.72 -5.93 -2.24
CA LYS A 56 -16.43 -5.14 -3.45
C LYS A 56 -14.99 -4.62 -3.53
N VAL A 57 -14.11 -5.03 -2.60
CA VAL A 57 -12.69 -4.62 -2.63
C VAL A 57 -11.98 -5.11 -3.89
N SER A 58 -12.22 -6.36 -4.33
CA SER A 58 -11.57 -6.94 -5.50
C SER A 58 -12.00 -6.30 -6.81
N TRP A 59 -11.04 -5.91 -7.67
CA TRP A 59 -11.32 -5.32 -8.99
C TRP A 59 -12.11 -6.25 -9.93
N ASN A 60 -12.01 -7.57 -9.73
CA ASN A 60 -12.74 -8.58 -10.51
C ASN A 60 -14.26 -8.54 -10.25
N ILE A 61 -14.69 -7.93 -9.15
CA ILE A 61 -16.11 -7.68 -8.86
C ILE A 61 -16.55 -6.46 -9.68
N TYR A 62 -17.47 -6.68 -10.61
CA TYR A 62 -18.08 -5.62 -11.41
C TYR A 62 -18.85 -4.64 -10.50
N TRP A 63 -18.52 -3.36 -10.61
CA TRP A 63 -19.18 -2.29 -9.85
C TRP A 63 -19.05 -0.98 -10.64
N PRO A 64 -20.01 -0.69 -11.56
CA PRO A 64 -19.95 0.47 -12.43
C PRO A 64 -20.15 1.78 -11.65
N ASP A 65 -20.97 1.75 -10.60
CA ASP A 65 -21.27 2.90 -9.74
C ASP A 65 -20.12 3.24 -8.76
N TYR A 66 -18.97 2.55 -8.85
CA TYR A 66 -17.82 2.83 -8.01
C TYR A 66 -17.19 4.19 -8.36
N LYS A 67 -17.60 5.21 -7.61
CA LYS A 67 -17.12 6.59 -7.72
C LYS A 67 -16.22 6.96 -6.53
N PRO A 68 -14.92 6.62 -6.55
CA PRO A 68 -13.99 7.04 -5.52
C PRO A 68 -13.80 8.57 -5.50
N THR A 69 -13.36 9.07 -4.35
CA THR A 69 -12.96 10.47 -4.19
C THR A 69 -11.65 10.72 -4.94
N GLU A 70 -11.63 11.65 -5.90
CA GLU A 70 -10.39 12.06 -6.56
C GLU A 70 -9.61 13.03 -5.65
N TYR A 71 -8.38 12.67 -5.27
CA TYR A 71 -7.49 13.55 -4.51
C TYR A 71 -6.01 13.35 -4.86
N THR A 72 -5.33 14.47 -5.09
CA THR A 72 -3.87 14.57 -5.16
C THR A 72 -3.46 15.85 -4.43
N ALA A 73 -2.50 15.75 -3.51
CA ALA A 73 -2.11 16.85 -2.65
C ALA A 73 -1.47 17.98 -3.45
N LYS A 74 -1.72 19.24 -3.05
CA LYS A 74 -1.19 20.44 -3.74
C LYS A 74 0.34 20.39 -3.97
N LYS A 75 1.10 19.79 -3.04
CA LYS A 75 2.56 19.61 -3.18
C LYS A 75 2.98 18.61 -4.27
N VAL A 76 2.14 17.63 -4.59
CA VAL A 76 2.34 16.67 -5.69
C VAL A 76 1.89 17.31 -7.02
N LEU A 77 0.77 18.05 -7.01
CA LEU A 77 0.27 18.77 -8.19
C LEU A 77 1.23 19.85 -8.71
N LYS A 78 2.11 20.38 -7.86
CA LYS A 78 3.22 21.28 -8.26
C LYS A 78 4.32 20.59 -9.08
N ASN A 79 4.19 19.29 -9.37
CA ASN A 79 5.13 18.47 -10.15
C ASN A 79 6.61 18.63 -9.74
N PRO A 80 6.96 18.46 -8.44
CA PRO A 80 8.35 18.46 -8.00
C PRO A 80 9.13 17.26 -8.58
N PRO A 81 10.48 17.27 -8.63
CA PRO A 81 11.28 16.23 -9.30
C PRO A 81 11.05 14.77 -8.84
N TRP A 82 10.52 14.58 -7.63
CA TRP A 82 10.18 13.27 -7.06
C TRP A 82 8.75 12.79 -7.41
N ALA A 83 7.93 13.62 -8.04
CA ALA A 83 6.59 13.29 -8.51
C ALA A 83 6.57 13.02 -10.02
N ASP A 84 5.55 12.28 -10.46
CA ASP A 84 5.20 12.19 -11.87
C ASP A 84 4.29 13.37 -12.28
N ASP A 85 4.08 13.54 -13.58
CA ASP A 85 3.05 14.44 -14.10
C ASP A 85 1.63 13.98 -13.68
N SER A 86 0.67 14.89 -13.70
CA SER A 86 -0.77 14.55 -13.60
C SER A 86 -1.29 13.80 -14.83
N ASP A 87 -0.69 14.08 -15.98
CA ASP A 87 -1.00 13.43 -17.26
C ASP A 87 -0.27 12.08 -17.36
N THR A 88 -1.04 11.00 -17.31
CA THR A 88 -0.54 9.62 -17.39
C THR A 88 -0.04 9.23 -18.78
N THR A 89 -0.34 9.99 -19.84
CA THR A 89 0.17 9.70 -21.19
C THR A 89 1.68 9.95 -21.32
N LYS A 90 2.25 10.75 -20.42
CA LYS A 90 3.71 11.01 -20.34
C LYS A 90 4.50 9.86 -19.70
N ILE A 91 3.83 8.87 -19.10
CA ILE A 91 4.47 7.68 -18.54
C ILE A 91 4.53 6.61 -19.61
N LYS A 92 5.75 6.19 -19.97
CA LYS A 92 5.99 5.26 -21.08
C LYS A 92 5.89 3.79 -20.67
N HIS A 93 6.50 3.43 -19.54
CA HIS A 93 6.78 2.04 -19.17
C HIS A 93 6.22 1.67 -17.79
N TYR A 94 4.92 1.40 -17.71
CA TYR A 94 4.34 0.76 -16.52
C TYR A 94 4.80 -0.70 -16.40
N ASN A 95 4.85 -1.23 -15.18
CA ASN A 95 5.34 -2.59 -14.87
C ASN A 95 6.80 -2.89 -15.29
N GLU A 96 7.61 -1.86 -15.55
CA GLU A 96 8.97 -1.94 -16.11
C GLU A 96 9.87 -0.86 -15.46
N LEU A 97 11.14 -0.79 -15.89
CA LEU A 97 12.05 0.29 -15.49
C LEU A 97 11.91 1.47 -16.46
N ASP A 98 11.30 2.57 -16.00
CA ASP A 98 11.07 3.79 -16.77
C ASP A 98 12.25 4.77 -16.57
N GLY A 99 13.35 4.49 -17.27
CA GLY A 99 14.60 5.25 -17.15
C GLY A 99 15.26 5.08 -15.77
N LYS A 100 15.06 6.05 -14.88
CA LYS A 100 15.56 6.03 -13.48
C LYS A 100 14.47 5.67 -12.46
N ILE A 101 13.23 5.48 -12.90
CA ILE A 101 12.08 5.18 -12.02
C ILE A 101 11.73 3.71 -12.23
N ASP A 102 11.99 2.87 -11.21
CA ASP A 102 11.43 1.52 -11.23
C ASP A 102 9.92 1.61 -11.00
N ARG A 103 9.14 1.15 -11.99
CA ARG A 103 7.67 1.10 -11.93
C ARG A 103 7.17 -0.33 -11.79
N ARG A 104 8.04 -1.32 -11.53
CA ARG A 104 7.65 -2.70 -11.23
C ARG A 104 7.06 -2.80 -9.83
N SER A 105 6.18 -3.76 -9.59
CA SER A 105 5.69 -4.08 -8.25
C SER A 105 6.26 -5.41 -7.79
N PHE A 106 6.68 -5.48 -6.52
CA PHE A 106 7.07 -6.74 -5.88
C PHE A 106 5.88 -7.71 -5.67
N MET A 107 4.65 -7.28 -5.99
CA MET A 107 3.47 -8.14 -6.05
C MET A 107 3.17 -8.70 -7.46
N GLY A 108 4.10 -8.55 -8.42
CA GLY A 108 3.87 -8.89 -9.82
C GLY A 108 3.25 -7.74 -10.62
N LYS A 109 2.81 -8.01 -11.85
CA LYS A 109 2.23 -6.98 -12.73
C LYS A 109 0.91 -6.45 -12.17
N TYR A 110 0.69 -5.15 -12.30
CA TYR A 110 -0.58 -4.49 -12.00
C TYR A 110 -1.31 -4.05 -13.28
N ASP A 111 -2.63 -4.14 -13.26
CA ASP A 111 -3.47 -3.70 -14.37
C ASP A 111 -3.46 -2.18 -14.51
N LEU A 112 -3.74 -1.70 -15.71
CA LEU A 112 -4.07 -0.31 -15.97
C LEU A 112 -5.58 -0.16 -16.14
N ASP A 113 -6.11 0.94 -15.64
CA ASP A 113 -7.51 1.32 -15.79
C ASP A 113 -7.76 1.81 -17.23
N GLN A 114 -8.40 0.99 -18.06
CA GLN A 114 -8.56 1.20 -19.51
C GLN A 114 -9.04 2.60 -19.92
N GLN A 115 -9.88 3.25 -19.09
CA GLN A 115 -10.42 4.59 -19.37
C GLN A 115 -9.46 5.73 -19.02
N THR A 116 -8.61 5.56 -18.01
CA THR A 116 -7.78 6.66 -17.45
C THR A 116 -6.27 6.43 -17.62
N ASN A 117 -5.86 5.26 -18.12
CA ASN A 117 -4.48 4.78 -18.17
C ASN A 117 -3.73 4.88 -16.83
N ARG A 118 -4.46 4.83 -15.70
CA ARG A 118 -3.90 4.88 -14.34
C ARG A 118 -3.73 3.46 -13.82
N PRO A 119 -2.62 3.13 -13.14
CA PRO A 119 -2.44 1.83 -12.47
C PRO A 119 -3.60 1.47 -11.55
N ARG A 120 -3.96 0.21 -11.40
CA ARG A 120 -4.88 -0.28 -10.36
C ARG A 120 -4.08 -0.82 -9.18
N ASN A 121 -4.49 -0.49 -7.95
CA ASN A 121 -3.85 -1.06 -6.75
C ASN A 121 -4.03 -2.59 -6.74
N PRO A 122 -2.95 -3.41 -6.72
CA PRO A 122 -3.04 -4.87 -6.71
C PRO A 122 -3.86 -5.48 -5.57
N LYS A 123 -4.03 -4.77 -4.45
CA LYS A 123 -4.85 -5.22 -3.32
C LYS A 123 -6.34 -4.88 -3.46
N GLY A 124 -6.73 -4.01 -4.39
CA GLY A 124 -8.14 -3.69 -4.67
C GLY A 124 -8.51 -2.20 -4.51
N ARG A 125 -9.82 -1.93 -4.50
CA ARG A 125 -10.42 -0.61 -4.33
C ARG A 125 -10.12 -0.03 -2.95
N THR A 126 -9.88 1.29 -2.88
CA THR A 126 -9.53 2.01 -1.63
C THR A 126 -10.44 3.21 -1.34
N GLY A 127 -11.48 3.43 -2.14
CA GLY A 127 -12.37 4.58 -2.03
C GLY A 127 -11.77 5.93 -2.48
N LEU A 128 -10.51 5.94 -2.95
CA LEU A 128 -9.81 7.15 -3.40
C LEU A 128 -9.07 6.89 -4.72
N SER A 129 -9.07 7.90 -5.60
CA SER A 129 -8.32 7.95 -6.86
C SER A 129 -7.46 9.21 -6.97
N GLY A 130 -6.55 9.26 -7.92
CA GLY A 130 -5.44 10.23 -7.94
C GLY A 130 -4.20 9.61 -7.31
N ARG A 131 -3.40 10.41 -6.60
CA ARG A 131 -2.16 9.94 -5.93
C ARG A 131 -2.08 10.26 -4.44
N GLY A 132 -3.02 11.05 -3.90
CA GLY A 132 -2.95 11.60 -2.56
C GLY A 132 -1.61 12.32 -2.30
N LEU A 133 -0.85 11.87 -1.30
CA LEU A 133 0.48 12.41 -0.96
C LEU A 133 1.64 11.80 -1.76
N LEU A 134 1.39 10.78 -2.59
CA LEU A 134 2.43 10.01 -3.28
C LEU A 134 2.90 10.70 -4.55
N GLY A 135 4.18 10.55 -4.88
CA GLY A 135 4.76 11.17 -6.08
C GLY A 135 4.43 10.41 -7.35
N ARG A 136 4.65 9.09 -7.31
CA ARG A 136 4.58 8.22 -8.49
C ARG A 136 3.19 7.63 -8.70
N TRP A 137 2.78 7.47 -9.95
CA TRP A 137 1.64 6.63 -10.30
C TRP A 137 2.02 5.15 -10.19
N GLY A 138 1.23 4.39 -9.41
CA GLY A 138 1.52 2.98 -9.15
C GLY A 138 2.47 2.79 -7.96
N PRO A 139 3.50 1.93 -8.06
CA PRO A 139 4.45 1.68 -6.98
C PRO A 139 5.17 2.95 -6.49
N ASN A 140 5.24 3.12 -5.17
CA ASN A 140 6.11 4.09 -4.52
C ASN A 140 7.00 3.30 -3.56
N HIS A 141 8.21 2.94 -4.01
CA HIS A 141 9.14 2.09 -3.27
C HIS A 141 9.72 2.81 -2.04
N ALA A 142 9.91 2.06 -0.97
CA ALA A 142 10.61 2.45 0.24
C ALA A 142 11.59 1.34 0.64
N GLY A 143 12.63 1.70 1.39
CA GLY A 143 13.50 0.75 2.08
C GLY A 143 13.36 0.96 3.58
N ASP A 144 13.09 -0.11 4.31
CA ASP A 144 13.02 -0.12 5.78
C ASP A 144 14.28 -0.85 6.30
N PRO A 145 15.44 -0.18 6.44
CA PRO A 145 16.66 -0.80 6.96
C PRO A 145 16.49 -1.11 8.46
N ILE A 146 16.63 -2.38 8.84
CA ILE A 146 16.54 -2.82 10.24
C ILE A 146 17.95 -3.22 10.68
N VAL A 147 18.53 -2.46 11.62
CA VAL A 147 19.80 -2.79 12.26
C VAL A 147 19.50 -3.55 13.55
N THR A 148 20.16 -4.69 13.75
CA THR A 148 20.02 -5.49 14.97
C THR A 148 21.38 -5.79 15.58
N ARG A 149 21.39 -6.06 16.89
CA ARG A 149 22.52 -6.68 17.57
C ARG A 149 22.02 -7.72 18.58
N TRP A 150 22.93 -8.52 19.12
CA TRP A 150 22.62 -9.35 20.28
C TRP A 150 22.43 -8.48 21.52
N SER A 151 21.39 -8.78 22.30
CA SER A 151 21.21 -8.18 23.62
C SER A 151 22.36 -8.55 24.55
N LYS A 152 22.73 -7.61 25.43
CA LYS A 152 23.84 -7.75 26.38
C LYS A 152 23.42 -8.37 27.71
N ASP A 153 22.14 -8.66 27.91
CA ASP A 153 21.62 -9.19 29.18
C ASP A 153 22.05 -10.65 29.39
N GLN A 154 23.27 -10.81 29.92
CA GLN A 154 23.90 -12.08 30.31
C GLN A 154 23.91 -12.21 31.84
N GLN A 155 22.77 -12.00 32.48
CA GLN A 155 22.64 -12.14 33.95
C GLN A 155 22.06 -13.48 34.42
N ASP A 156 21.72 -14.39 33.51
CA ASP A 156 21.34 -15.75 33.92
C ASP A 156 21.93 -16.81 33.00
N ASN A 157 22.43 -17.90 33.60
CA ASN A 157 23.23 -18.94 32.94
C ASN A 157 22.39 -19.91 32.07
N ASN A 158 21.15 -19.52 31.74
CA ASN A 158 20.18 -20.35 31.03
C ASN A 158 19.65 -19.69 29.73
N LYS A 159 20.59 -19.22 28.91
CA LYS A 159 20.53 -19.07 27.43
C LYS A 159 19.15 -18.83 26.79
N ASN A 160 18.69 -17.58 26.79
CA ASN A 160 17.86 -17.06 25.70
C ASN A 160 18.60 -15.92 25.00
N LYS A 161 19.16 -16.19 23.81
CA LYS A 161 19.81 -15.15 22.99
C LYS A 161 18.75 -14.28 22.32
N ALA A 162 18.51 -13.09 22.85
CA ALA A 162 17.62 -12.11 22.23
C ALA A 162 18.37 -11.25 21.18
N LEU A 163 17.72 -11.00 20.05
CA LEU A 163 18.09 -9.93 19.12
C LEU A 163 17.34 -8.67 19.52
N GLU A 164 18.06 -7.57 19.67
CA GLU A 164 17.48 -6.24 19.89
C GLU A 164 17.62 -5.38 18.63
N ILE A 165 16.58 -4.59 18.35
CA ILE A 165 16.56 -3.62 17.25
C ILE A 165 17.28 -2.36 17.73
N ILE A 166 18.23 -1.88 16.94
CA ILE A 166 18.84 -0.57 17.13
C ILE A 166 18.00 0.43 16.34
N LEU A 167 17.39 1.38 17.05
CA LEU A 167 16.63 2.50 16.50
C LEU A 167 17.50 3.77 16.44
#